data_AF-A0A1N6FPC4-F1
#
_entry.id   AF-A0A1N6FPC4-F1
#
_cell.length_a   1.000
_cell.length_b   1.000
_cell.length_c   1.000
_cell.angle_alpha   90.00
_cell.angle_beta   90.00
_cell.angle_gamma   90.00
#
_symmetry.space_group_name_H-M   'P 1'
#
loop_
_entity.id
_entity.type
_entity.pdbx_description
1 polymer ?
#
loop_
_entity_poly.entity_id
_entity_poly.type
_entity_poly.pdbx_seq_one_letter_code
_entity_poly.pdbx_strand_id
1 'polypeptide(L)'
;MQKIMQSATAFKYAVVLGLGTLPMAGVQAATIIGNQTDVEVTAFDALTGLGLTLTPFGTAMIDTGGALPVATFAITGGTVDDGTGDAVILHEGSGLTFTAGAMSVTYSDFVIDTATSVLSSTVTMNGSMPGTIDLFTFDADLNLFLTDAAAGGLTTVFGAPDLGGTQFGVANVDLAVTGAVPEPGSWMMMIGGFALVGGALRHRRRQSRALAPQRVG
;
A
#
# COMPACT_ATOMS: atom_id res chain seq x y z
N MET A 1 -3.08 43.83 -2.23
CA MET A 1 -2.99 42.41 -2.64
C MET A 1 -2.41 41.63 -1.46
N GLN A 2 -3.29 41.05 -0.66
CA GLN A 2 -3.04 40.56 0.69
C GLN A 2 -2.88 39.04 0.63
N LYS A 3 -1.67 38.55 0.91
CA LYS A 3 -1.31 37.12 0.88
C LYS A 3 -1.73 36.50 2.21
N ILE A 4 -2.85 35.77 2.20
CA ILE A 4 -3.33 35.02 3.36
C ILE A 4 -2.50 33.73 3.44
N MET A 5 -1.61 33.66 4.43
CA MET A 5 -1.02 32.42 4.95
C MET A 5 -2.14 31.65 5.66
N GLN A 6 -2.54 30.50 5.12
CA GLN A 6 -3.34 29.54 5.87
C GLN A 6 -2.41 28.68 6.73
N SER A 7 -2.63 28.82 8.04
CA SER A 7 -1.98 28.10 9.13
C SER A 7 -2.27 26.61 9.07
N ALA A 8 -1.23 25.80 9.28
CA ALA A 8 -1.32 24.38 9.56
C ALA A 8 -2.27 24.13 10.75
N THR A 9 -3.24 23.24 10.54
CA THR A 9 -4.19 22.83 11.58
C THR A 9 -3.61 21.63 12.30
N ALA A 10 -3.17 21.83 13.55
CA ALA A 10 -2.66 20.78 14.41
C ALA A 10 -3.79 19.78 14.77
N PHE A 11 -3.58 18.50 14.45
CA PHE A 11 -4.46 17.40 14.84
C PHE A 11 -4.30 17.17 16.35
N LYS A 12 -5.31 17.54 17.14
CA LYS A 12 -5.38 17.25 18.58
C LYS A 12 -6.43 16.17 18.82
N TYR A 13 -6.00 14.95 19.12
CA TYR A 13 -6.87 13.94 19.72
C TYR A 13 -6.45 13.73 21.17
N ALA A 14 -7.37 14.06 22.09
CA ALA A 14 -7.23 13.79 23.51
C ALA A 14 -7.64 12.33 23.78
N VAL A 15 -6.72 11.52 24.28
CA VAL A 15 -6.99 10.17 24.77
C VAL A 15 -7.41 10.25 26.24
N VAL A 16 -8.66 9.89 26.53
CA VAL A 16 -9.12 9.61 27.90
C VAL A 16 -8.79 8.15 28.21
N LEU A 17 -7.84 7.92 29.12
CA LEU A 17 -7.43 6.59 29.58
C LEU A 17 -8.47 6.02 30.55
N GLY A 18 -9.28 5.08 30.07
CA GLY A 18 -10.01 4.13 30.90
C GLY A 18 -9.23 2.82 31.01
N LEU A 19 -8.67 2.54 32.18
CA LEU A 19 -7.99 1.28 32.50
C LEU A 19 -9.00 0.11 32.51
N GLY A 20 -8.99 -0.68 31.44
CA GLY A 20 -9.59 -2.00 31.35
C GLY A 20 -8.89 -2.77 30.24
N THR A 21 -8.04 -3.74 30.59
CA THR A 21 -7.37 -4.61 29.62
C THR A 21 -8.41 -5.53 28.99
N LEU A 22 -9.01 -5.07 27.90
CA LEU A 22 -9.71 -5.94 26.96
C LEU A 22 -8.67 -6.78 26.21
N PRO A 23 -8.95 -8.05 25.88
CA PRO A 23 -8.10 -8.79 24.95
C PRO A 23 -8.04 -7.98 23.66
N MET A 24 -6.83 -7.63 23.22
CA MET A 24 -6.63 -7.02 21.91
C MET A 24 -7.18 -8.01 20.88
N ALA A 25 -8.27 -7.61 20.22
CA ALA A 25 -8.72 -8.27 19.00
C ALA A 25 -7.51 -8.35 18.06
N GLY A 26 -7.34 -9.49 17.40
CA GLY A 26 -6.18 -9.72 16.53
C GLY A 26 -6.01 -8.57 15.54
N VAL A 27 -4.77 -8.13 15.34
CA VAL A 27 -4.41 -7.23 14.25
C VAL A 27 -4.83 -7.93 12.96
N GLN A 28 -5.89 -7.45 12.33
CA GLN A 28 -6.31 -7.94 11.03
C GLN A 28 -5.50 -7.19 9.98
N ALA A 29 -5.01 -7.91 8.97
CA ALA A 29 -4.42 -7.29 7.81
C ALA A 29 -5.52 -7.12 6.75
N ALA A 30 -5.82 -5.89 6.34
CA ALA A 30 -6.69 -5.67 5.20
C ALA A 30 -6.00 -6.11 3.91
N THR A 31 -6.76 -6.67 2.96
CA THR A 31 -6.22 -7.10 1.66
C THR A 31 -6.37 -5.97 0.64
N ILE A 32 -5.34 -5.78 -0.18
CA ILE A 32 -5.34 -4.87 -1.31
C ILE A 32 -5.87 -5.62 -2.54
N ILE A 33 -6.86 -5.07 -3.22
CA ILE A 33 -7.48 -5.69 -4.40
C ILE A 33 -7.46 -4.72 -5.58
N GLY A 34 -6.43 -4.79 -6.42
CA GLY A 34 -6.41 -4.05 -7.68
C GLY A 34 -6.04 -2.57 -7.57
N ASN A 35 -6.46 -1.80 -8.59
CA ASN A 35 -5.99 -0.47 -8.99
C ASN A 35 -4.58 -0.49 -9.58
N GLN A 36 -3.82 0.59 -9.43
CA GLN A 36 -2.54 0.79 -10.10
C GLN A 36 -1.60 1.70 -9.32
N THR A 37 -0.32 1.58 -9.62
CA THR A 37 0.71 2.55 -9.28
C THR A 37 1.19 3.21 -10.57
N ASP A 38 1.17 4.54 -10.59
CA ASP A 38 1.70 5.36 -11.68
C ASP A 38 3.03 5.96 -11.24
N VAL A 39 4.05 5.90 -12.10
CA VAL A 39 5.37 6.48 -11.86
C VAL A 39 5.69 7.48 -12.94
N GLU A 40 5.76 8.76 -12.56
CA GLU A 40 6.30 9.79 -13.44
C GLU A 40 7.83 9.68 -13.47
N VAL A 41 8.39 9.35 -14.63
CA VAL A 41 9.81 9.04 -14.78
C VAL A 41 10.62 10.33 -14.96
N THR A 42 10.93 11.00 -13.86
CA THR A 42 11.69 12.25 -13.85
C THR A 42 13.12 12.11 -14.40
N ALA A 43 13.68 10.91 -14.35
CA ALA A 43 15.02 10.62 -14.88
C ALA A 43 15.04 10.38 -16.41
N PHE A 44 13.93 10.52 -17.12
CA PHE A 44 13.82 10.10 -18.52
C PHE A 44 14.88 10.74 -19.46
N ASP A 45 15.12 12.04 -19.33
CA ASP A 45 16.14 12.74 -20.12
C ASP A 45 17.56 12.25 -19.81
N ALA A 46 17.84 11.94 -18.54
CA ALA A 46 19.14 11.39 -18.15
C ALA A 46 19.34 9.97 -18.71
N LEU A 47 18.31 9.13 -18.66
CA LEU A 47 18.33 7.77 -19.21
C LEU A 47 18.57 7.79 -20.73
N THR A 48 17.81 8.62 -21.45
CA THR A 48 17.96 8.75 -22.91
C THR A 48 19.29 9.39 -23.28
N GLY A 49 19.80 10.33 -22.46
CA GLY A 49 21.15 10.89 -22.60
C GLY A 49 22.28 9.86 -22.42
N LEU A 50 22.04 8.80 -21.65
CA LEU A 50 22.93 7.64 -21.53
C LEU A 50 22.75 6.61 -22.65
N GLY A 51 21.84 6.85 -23.60
CA GLY A 51 21.50 5.92 -24.68
C GLY A 51 20.64 4.73 -24.22
N LEU A 52 20.05 4.81 -23.02
CA LEU A 52 19.12 3.81 -22.53
C LEU A 52 17.72 4.09 -23.08
N THR A 53 17.07 3.03 -23.53
CA THR A 53 15.65 3.03 -23.84
C THR A 53 14.89 2.30 -22.75
N LEU A 54 13.73 2.86 -22.37
CA LEU A 54 12.85 2.28 -21.37
C LEU A 54 11.60 1.73 -22.07
N THR A 55 11.28 0.48 -21.81
CA THR A 55 10.11 -0.19 -22.39
C THR A 55 9.35 -0.97 -21.32
N PRO A 56 8.01 -1.09 -21.43
CA PRO A 56 7.24 -1.90 -20.49
C PRO A 56 7.58 -3.40 -20.63
N PHE A 57 7.52 -4.11 -19.52
CA PHE A 57 7.54 -5.58 -19.47
C PHE A 57 6.23 -6.12 -18.93
N GLY A 58 5.77 -7.23 -19.51
CA GLY A 58 4.56 -7.91 -19.07
C GLY A 58 3.32 -7.02 -19.16
N THR A 59 2.59 -6.85 -18.05
CA THR A 59 1.36 -6.03 -18.00
C THR A 59 1.59 -4.54 -17.76
N ALA A 60 2.84 -4.09 -17.60
CA ALA A 60 3.14 -2.66 -17.45
C ALA A 60 2.79 -1.88 -18.72
N MET A 61 2.51 -0.59 -18.56
CA MET A 61 2.33 0.35 -19.67
C MET A 61 3.24 1.57 -19.47
N ILE A 62 3.61 2.22 -20.56
CA ILE A 62 4.30 3.53 -20.52
C ILE A 62 3.55 4.47 -21.45
N ASP A 63 2.99 5.54 -20.89
CA ASP A 63 2.42 6.66 -21.65
C ASP A 63 3.46 7.77 -21.80
N THR A 64 3.74 8.18 -23.04
CA THR A 64 4.67 9.27 -23.38
C THR A 64 3.94 10.49 -23.94
N GLY A 65 2.63 10.59 -23.78
CA GLY A 65 1.82 11.71 -24.28
C GLY A 65 1.96 13.00 -23.46
N GLY A 66 2.47 12.90 -22.23
CA GLY A 66 2.72 14.02 -21.31
C GLY A 66 4.10 14.68 -21.48
N ALA A 67 4.43 15.58 -20.55
CA ALA A 67 5.75 16.23 -20.49
C ALA A 67 6.85 15.25 -20.04
N LEU A 68 6.52 14.36 -19.11
CA LEU A 68 7.36 13.23 -18.70
C LEU A 68 6.59 11.92 -18.96
N PRO A 69 7.29 10.82 -19.29
CA PRO A 69 6.66 9.52 -19.39
C PRO A 69 6.10 9.04 -18.05
N VAL A 70 4.94 8.40 -18.11
CA VAL A 70 4.30 7.77 -16.95
C VAL A 70 4.29 6.27 -17.15
N ALA A 71 4.95 5.53 -16.25
CA ALA A 71 4.90 4.08 -16.21
C ALA A 71 3.80 3.61 -15.26
N THR A 72 2.86 2.82 -15.76
CA THR A 72 1.70 2.33 -15.00
C THR A 72 1.84 0.84 -14.73
N PHE A 73 1.62 0.45 -13.48
CA PHE A 73 1.70 -0.93 -13.00
C PHE A 73 0.40 -1.31 -12.30
N ALA A 74 -0.28 -2.34 -12.78
CA ALA A 74 -1.44 -2.88 -12.09
C ALA A 74 -1.03 -3.42 -10.72
N ILE A 75 -1.84 -3.16 -9.69
CA ILE A 75 -1.66 -3.79 -8.39
C ILE A 75 -2.34 -5.16 -8.44
N THR A 76 -1.55 -6.19 -8.19
CA THR A 76 -1.97 -7.60 -8.26
C THR A 76 -2.42 -8.16 -6.92
N GLY A 77 -2.06 -7.49 -5.83
CA GLY A 77 -2.44 -7.87 -4.48
C GLY A 77 -1.61 -7.12 -3.44
N GLY A 78 -1.71 -7.57 -2.20
CA GLY A 78 -0.98 -6.99 -1.09
C GLY A 78 -1.76 -7.03 0.22
N THR A 79 -1.12 -6.53 1.26
CA THR A 79 -1.69 -6.45 2.61
C THR A 79 -1.41 -5.08 3.22
N VAL A 80 -2.32 -4.60 4.05
CA VAL A 80 -2.12 -3.45 4.93
C VAL A 80 -2.26 -3.93 6.37
N ASP A 81 -1.31 -3.62 7.23
CA ASP A 81 -1.39 -3.87 8.67
C ASP A 81 -2.25 -2.77 9.33
N ASP A 82 -3.42 -3.14 9.87
CA ASP A 82 -4.37 -2.17 10.43
C ASP A 82 -3.85 -1.47 11.70
N GLY A 83 -2.82 -2.01 12.35
CA GLY A 83 -2.23 -1.46 13.58
C GLY A 83 -1.18 -0.38 13.32
N THR A 84 -0.43 -0.50 12.23
CA THR A 84 0.69 0.38 11.87
C THR A 84 0.40 1.24 10.63
N GLY A 85 -0.49 0.77 9.75
CA GLY A 85 -0.72 1.35 8.43
C GLY A 85 0.31 0.90 7.38
N ASP A 86 1.27 0.03 7.75
CA ASP A 86 2.28 -0.47 6.84
C ASP A 86 1.66 -1.40 5.79
N ALA A 87 2.15 -1.33 4.56
CA ALA A 87 1.62 -2.06 3.43
C ALA A 87 2.73 -2.82 2.68
N VAL A 88 2.35 -4.00 2.19
CA VAL A 88 3.09 -4.73 1.15
C VAL A 88 2.21 -4.74 -0.09
N ILE A 89 2.70 -4.19 -1.20
CA ILE A 89 1.95 -4.03 -2.46
C ILE A 89 2.65 -4.81 -3.56
N LEU A 90 1.90 -5.64 -4.29
CA LEU A 90 2.43 -6.57 -5.28
C LEU A 90 2.09 -6.13 -6.70
N HIS A 91 3.05 -6.22 -7.61
CA HIS A 91 2.91 -5.93 -9.04
C HIS A 91 3.43 -7.10 -9.91
N GLU A 92 2.99 -8.31 -9.59
CA GLU A 92 3.42 -9.53 -10.28
C GLU A 92 3.12 -9.48 -11.79
N GLY A 93 4.03 -10.01 -12.59
CA GLY A 93 3.91 -10.04 -14.06
C GLY A 93 4.04 -8.68 -14.74
N SER A 94 4.37 -7.61 -14.02
CA SER A 94 4.66 -6.29 -14.57
C SER A 94 6.14 -5.94 -14.40
N GLY A 95 6.67 -5.03 -15.22
CA GLY A 95 8.05 -4.61 -15.10
C GLY A 95 8.49 -3.52 -16.07
N LEU A 96 9.77 -3.21 -16.03
CA LEU A 96 10.45 -2.30 -16.94
C LEU A 96 11.67 -2.99 -17.54
N THR A 97 11.87 -2.83 -18.84
CA THR A 97 13.09 -3.25 -19.54
C THR A 97 13.87 -2.03 -20.02
N PHE A 98 15.11 -1.94 -19.54
CA PHE A 98 16.13 -1.01 -20.00
C PHE A 98 16.96 -1.69 -21.08
N THR A 99 17.17 -1.03 -22.22
CA THR A 99 18.08 -1.54 -23.25
C THR A 99 19.03 -0.47 -23.76
N ALA A 100 20.28 -0.88 -24.03
CA ALA A 100 21.28 -0.09 -24.76
C ALA A 100 22.04 -1.02 -25.71
N GLY A 101 21.89 -0.78 -27.01
CA GLY A 101 22.46 -1.66 -28.03
C GLY A 101 21.92 -3.09 -27.91
N ALA A 102 22.81 -4.06 -27.68
CA ALA A 102 22.46 -5.47 -27.51
C ALA A 102 22.22 -5.89 -26.05
N MET A 103 22.47 -4.99 -25.09
CA MET A 103 22.36 -5.28 -23.67
C MET A 103 20.97 -4.92 -23.15
N SER A 104 20.43 -5.75 -22.26
CA SER A 104 19.12 -5.53 -21.64
C SER A 104 19.12 -5.90 -20.16
N VAL A 105 18.47 -5.07 -19.35
CA VAL A 105 18.08 -5.41 -17.98
C VAL A 105 16.58 -5.25 -17.84
N THR A 106 15.90 -6.31 -17.45
CA THR A 106 14.48 -6.29 -17.09
C THR A 106 14.38 -6.34 -15.58
N TYR A 107 13.63 -5.42 -15.00
CA TYR A 107 13.20 -5.50 -13.61
C TYR A 107 11.69 -5.80 -13.62
N SER A 108 11.29 -6.90 -13.01
CA SER A 108 9.91 -7.39 -13.00
C SER A 108 9.46 -7.77 -11.60
N ASP A 109 8.15 -8.02 -11.46
CA ASP A 109 7.54 -8.56 -10.25
C ASP A 109 7.83 -7.68 -9.04
N PHE A 110 7.45 -6.40 -9.15
CA PHE A 110 7.77 -5.42 -8.11
C PHE A 110 7.00 -5.70 -6.83
N VAL A 111 7.69 -5.50 -5.70
CA VAL A 111 7.10 -5.54 -4.36
C VAL A 111 7.47 -4.26 -3.64
N ILE A 112 6.48 -3.50 -3.22
CA ILE A 112 6.64 -2.28 -2.41
C ILE A 112 6.38 -2.66 -0.96
N ASP A 113 7.34 -2.41 -0.08
CA ASP A 113 7.22 -2.57 1.37
C ASP A 113 7.32 -1.18 2.01
N THR A 114 6.22 -0.67 2.56
CA THR A 114 6.20 0.67 3.16
C THR A 114 6.77 0.71 4.57
N ALA A 115 6.85 -0.43 5.27
CA ALA A 115 7.46 -0.50 6.61
C ALA A 115 8.96 -0.21 6.53
N THR A 116 9.60 -0.69 5.46
CA THR A 116 11.03 -0.48 5.19
C THR A 116 11.32 0.62 4.17
N SER A 117 10.28 1.13 3.50
CA SER A 117 10.38 2.10 2.40
C SER A 117 11.25 1.60 1.24
N VAL A 118 11.08 0.33 0.88
CA VAL A 118 11.84 -0.36 -0.19
C VAL A 118 10.90 -0.87 -1.27
N LEU A 119 11.30 -0.68 -2.52
CA LEU A 119 10.73 -1.35 -3.69
C LEU A 119 11.75 -2.37 -4.20
N SER A 120 11.41 -3.65 -4.10
CA SER A 120 12.22 -4.76 -4.61
C SER A 120 11.68 -5.28 -5.94
N SER A 121 12.56 -5.94 -6.70
CA SER A 121 12.24 -6.49 -8.02
C SER A 121 12.99 -7.79 -8.27
N THR A 122 12.43 -8.66 -9.09
CA THR A 122 13.19 -9.69 -9.78
C THR A 122 13.95 -9.04 -10.94
N VAL A 123 15.23 -9.33 -11.09
CA VAL A 123 16.03 -8.79 -12.19
C VAL A 123 16.37 -9.88 -13.20
N THR A 124 16.32 -9.56 -14.50
CA THR A 124 16.78 -10.40 -15.60
C THR A 124 17.83 -9.63 -16.39
N MET A 125 19.08 -10.12 -16.45
CA MET A 125 20.18 -9.48 -17.17
C MET A 125 20.53 -10.32 -18.41
N ASN A 126 20.38 -9.73 -19.60
CA ASN A 126 20.66 -10.39 -20.89
C ASN A 126 20.04 -11.80 -21.02
N GLY A 127 18.82 -11.98 -20.50
CA GLY A 127 18.09 -13.26 -20.55
C GLY A 127 18.54 -14.32 -19.53
N SER A 128 19.53 -14.03 -18.68
CA SER A 128 19.84 -14.82 -17.47
C SER A 128 19.07 -14.23 -16.28
N MET A 129 18.58 -15.05 -15.35
CA MET A 129 17.91 -14.60 -14.12
C MET A 129 18.92 -14.37 -12.98
N PRO A 130 19.37 -13.12 -12.72
CA PRO A 130 19.77 -12.68 -11.40
C PRO A 130 18.54 -12.68 -10.47
N GLY A 131 18.76 -12.77 -9.16
CA GLY A 131 17.69 -12.96 -8.18
C GLY A 131 16.81 -11.73 -7.94
N THR A 132 16.30 -11.64 -6.72
CA THR A 132 15.62 -10.43 -6.23
C THR A 132 16.65 -9.41 -5.75
N ILE A 133 16.40 -8.13 -6.03
CA ILE A 133 17.19 -7.01 -5.51
C ILE A 133 16.25 -5.93 -4.95
N ASP A 134 16.76 -5.16 -4.00
CA ASP A 134 16.17 -3.87 -3.63
C ASP A 134 16.51 -2.88 -4.74
N LEU A 135 15.51 -2.48 -5.51
CA LEU A 135 15.69 -1.65 -6.70
C LEU A 135 15.67 -0.17 -6.35
N PHE A 136 14.67 0.24 -5.57
CA PHE A 136 14.53 1.62 -5.11
C PHE A 136 14.30 1.66 -3.59
N THR A 137 14.74 2.75 -2.96
CA THR A 137 14.13 3.25 -1.74
C THR A 137 13.17 4.40 -2.08
N PHE A 138 12.30 4.76 -1.14
CA PHE A 138 11.44 5.92 -1.31
C PHE A 138 11.28 6.74 -0.04
N ASP A 139 10.97 8.02 -0.21
CA ASP A 139 10.67 8.95 0.89
C ASP A 139 9.16 9.11 1.12
N ALA A 140 8.79 9.99 2.05
CA ALA A 140 7.40 10.26 2.39
C ALA A 140 6.59 10.90 1.24
N ASP A 141 7.27 11.51 0.26
CA ASP A 141 6.65 12.09 -0.94
C ASP A 141 6.64 11.09 -2.11
N LEU A 142 7.04 9.84 -1.87
CA LEU A 142 7.15 8.76 -2.85
C LEU A 142 8.11 9.06 -4.01
N ASN A 143 9.15 9.87 -3.75
CA ASN A 143 10.28 9.98 -4.65
C ASN A 143 11.06 8.66 -4.63
N LEU A 144 11.29 8.06 -5.80
CA LEU A 144 12.00 6.79 -5.95
C LEU A 144 13.50 7.04 -6.16
N PHE A 145 14.34 6.53 -5.27
CA PHE A 145 15.80 6.65 -5.34
C PHE A 145 16.45 5.30 -5.59
N LEU A 146 17.32 5.23 -6.60
CA LEU A 146 17.98 3.99 -6.99
C LEU A 146 18.93 3.54 -5.86
N THR A 147 18.89 2.26 -5.49
CA THR A 147 19.84 1.73 -4.49
C THR A 147 21.24 1.58 -5.07
N ASP A 148 22.26 1.58 -4.21
CA ASP A 148 23.66 1.34 -4.64
C ASP A 148 23.83 -0.02 -5.33
N ALA A 149 23.11 -1.05 -4.86
CA ALA A 149 23.14 -2.38 -5.45
C ALA A 149 22.56 -2.38 -6.88
N ALA A 150 21.41 -1.72 -7.08
CA ALA A 150 20.80 -1.59 -8.39
C ALA A 150 21.65 -0.73 -9.34
N ALA A 151 22.20 0.38 -8.85
CA ALA A 151 23.10 1.25 -9.59
C ALA A 151 24.35 0.50 -10.07
N GLY A 152 25.00 -0.26 -9.19
CA GLY A 152 26.16 -1.10 -9.53
C GLY A 152 25.84 -2.13 -10.62
N GLY A 153 24.61 -2.67 -10.63
CA GLY A 153 24.10 -3.54 -11.70
C GLY A 153 24.04 -2.81 -13.05
N LEU A 154 23.42 -1.63 -13.10
CA LEU A 154 23.35 -0.81 -14.32
C LEU A 154 24.73 -0.38 -14.82
N THR A 155 25.63 0.03 -13.93
CA THR A 155 27.03 0.35 -14.28
C THR A 155 27.73 -0.86 -14.88
N THR A 156 27.53 -2.06 -14.33
CA THR A 156 28.14 -3.29 -14.83
C THR A 156 27.62 -3.68 -16.22
N VAL A 157 26.31 -3.53 -16.46
CA VAL A 157 25.68 -3.96 -17.71
C VAL A 157 25.86 -2.93 -18.82
N PHE A 158 25.71 -1.65 -18.51
CA PHE A 158 25.64 -0.56 -19.50
C PHE A 158 26.86 0.36 -19.50
N GLY A 159 27.78 0.22 -18.53
CA GLY A 159 28.87 1.18 -18.36
C GLY A 159 28.39 2.57 -17.93
N ALA A 160 27.19 2.65 -17.34
CA ALA A 160 26.64 3.89 -16.83
C ALA A 160 27.49 4.47 -15.68
N PRO A 161 27.49 5.80 -15.48
CA PRO A 161 27.99 6.39 -14.23
C PRO A 161 27.35 5.73 -13.01
N ASP A 162 27.96 5.87 -11.83
CA ASP A 162 27.29 5.46 -10.61
C ASP A 162 26.03 6.31 -10.39
N LEU A 163 24.89 5.63 -10.32
CA LEU A 163 23.56 6.21 -10.16
C LEU A 163 22.99 5.99 -8.75
N GLY A 164 23.80 5.53 -7.79
CA GLY A 164 23.39 5.31 -6.40
C GLY A 164 22.78 6.57 -5.79
N GLY A 165 21.59 6.43 -5.20
CA GLY A 165 20.83 7.52 -4.60
C GLY A 165 20.23 8.53 -5.58
N THR A 166 20.38 8.33 -6.89
CA THR A 166 19.74 9.22 -7.87
C THR A 166 18.23 8.98 -7.93
N GLN A 167 17.47 10.06 -8.09
CA GLN A 167 16.02 9.96 -8.21
C GLN A 167 15.64 9.45 -9.61
N PHE A 168 14.88 8.37 -9.66
CA PHE A 168 14.32 7.81 -10.89
C PHE A 168 13.01 8.47 -11.30
N GLY A 169 12.12 8.68 -10.32
CA GLY A 169 10.77 9.17 -10.56
C GLY A 169 10.02 9.50 -9.29
N VAL A 170 8.74 9.81 -9.46
CA VAL A 170 7.78 10.03 -8.38
C VAL A 170 6.61 9.07 -8.57
N ALA A 171 6.27 8.31 -7.54
CA ALA A 171 5.17 7.37 -7.59
C ALA A 171 3.87 7.96 -7.03
N ASN A 172 2.75 7.60 -7.65
CA ASN A 172 1.41 7.81 -7.14
C ASN A 172 0.71 6.45 -7.06
N VAL A 173 0.35 6.06 -5.84
CA VAL A 173 -0.24 4.75 -5.55
C VAL A 173 -1.73 4.92 -5.29
N ASP A 174 -2.58 4.37 -6.16
CA ASP A 174 -4.02 4.29 -5.94
C ASP A 174 -4.36 2.90 -5.37
N LEU A 175 -4.72 2.84 -4.08
CA LEU A 175 -5.05 1.59 -3.41
C LEU A 175 -6.57 1.38 -3.29
N ALA A 176 -7.03 0.22 -3.73
CA ALA A 176 -8.34 -0.31 -3.35
C ALA A 176 -8.19 -1.28 -2.18
N VAL A 177 -8.54 -0.83 -0.98
CA VAL A 177 -8.51 -1.64 0.25
C VAL A 177 -9.93 -2.07 0.60
N THR A 178 -10.18 -3.38 0.69
CA THR A 178 -11.45 -3.86 1.25
C THR A 178 -11.33 -3.89 2.77
N GLY A 179 -12.08 -3.04 3.45
CA GLY A 179 -12.06 -2.95 4.91
C GLY A 179 -12.37 -4.29 5.58
N ALA A 180 -11.68 -4.57 6.68
CA ALA A 180 -11.91 -5.74 7.50
C ALA A 180 -13.40 -5.86 7.86
N VAL A 181 -14.04 -6.96 7.44
CA VAL A 181 -15.41 -7.28 7.83
C VAL A 181 -15.43 -7.41 9.35
N PRO A 182 -16.32 -6.71 10.10
CA PRO A 182 -16.40 -6.84 11.55
C PRO A 182 -16.52 -8.31 11.91
N GLU A 183 -15.56 -8.80 12.70
CA GLU A 183 -15.43 -10.23 12.99
C GLU A 183 -16.77 -10.83 13.43
N PRO A 184 -17.02 -12.13 13.16
CA PRO A 184 -18.23 -12.82 13.61
C PRO A 184 -18.52 -12.61 15.11
N GLY A 185 -17.48 -12.39 15.92
CA GLY A 185 -17.60 -12.00 17.33
C GLY A 185 -18.29 -10.67 17.58
N SER A 186 -18.07 -9.64 16.75
CA SER A 186 -18.75 -8.34 16.86
C SER A 186 -20.25 -8.45 16.58
N TRP A 187 -20.62 -9.27 15.59
CA TRP A 187 -22.03 -9.58 15.32
C TRP A 187 -22.66 -10.35 16.47
N MET A 188 -21.92 -11.32 17.03
CA MET A 188 -22.37 -12.07 18.20
C MET A 188 -22.50 -11.21 19.46
N MET A 189 -21.65 -10.20 19.65
CA MET A 189 -21.77 -9.23 20.75
C MET A 189 -22.95 -8.30 20.59
N MET A 190 -23.22 -7.81 19.36
CA MET A 190 -24.42 -7.01 19.10
C MET A 190 -25.69 -7.83 19.30
N ILE A 191 -25.77 -9.03 18.70
CA ILE A 191 -26.90 -9.95 18.85
C ILE A 191 -27.06 -10.36 20.32
N GLY A 192 -25.96 -10.68 20.99
CA GLY A 192 -25.93 -11.03 22.41
C GLY A 192 -26.44 -9.89 23.30
N GLY A 193 -25.99 -8.66 23.07
CA GLY A 193 -26.45 -7.48 23.79
C GLY A 193 -27.94 -7.22 23.61
N PHE A 194 -28.44 -7.30 22.38
CA PHE A 194 -29.88 -7.15 22.11
C PHE A 194 -30.71 -8.28 22.73
N ALA A 195 -30.23 -9.52 22.68
CA ALA A 195 -30.91 -10.66 23.30
C ALA A 195 -31.00 -10.49 24.83
N LEU A 196 -29.95 -9.98 25.48
CA LEU A 196 -29.90 -9.78 26.93
C LEU A 196 -30.86 -8.67 27.38
N VAL A 197 -30.84 -7.52 26.71
CA VAL A 197 -31.76 -6.39 26.99
C VAL A 197 -33.22 -6.80 26.72
N GLY A 198 -33.48 -7.45 25.59
CA GLY A 198 -34.81 -7.95 25.25
C GLY A 198 -35.32 -9.02 26.23
N GLY A 199 -34.44 -9.92 26.67
CA GLY A 199 -34.73 -10.94 27.67
C GLY A 199 -35.10 -10.35 29.03
N ALA A 200 -34.34 -9.36 29.51
CA ALA A 200 -34.60 -8.69 30.79
C ALA A 200 -35.95 -7.95 30.80
N LEU A 201 -36.28 -7.24 29.72
CA LEU A 201 -37.59 -6.57 29.58
C LEU A 201 -38.76 -7.56 29.54
N ARG A 202 -38.58 -8.71 28.87
CA ARG A 202 -39.61 -9.76 28.79
C ARG A 202 -39.85 -10.44 30.13
N HIS A 203 -38.80 -10.62 30.94
CA HIS A 203 -38.92 -11.22 32.27
C HIS A 203 -39.76 -10.35 33.22
N ARG A 204 -39.50 -9.03 33.25
CA ARG A 204 -40.27 -8.09 34.10
C ARG A 204 -41.76 -8.07 33.77
N ARG A 205 -42.13 -8.10 32.48
CA ARG A 205 -43.55 -8.14 32.05
C ARG A 205 -44.28 -9.40 32.53
N ARG A 206 -43.59 -10.54 32.65
CA ARG A 206 -44.21 -11.79 33.15
C ARG A 206 -44.50 -11.72 34.64
N GLN A 207 -43.63 -11.10 35.41
CA GLN A 207 -43.81 -10.93 36.86
C GLN A 207 -44.97 -9.98 37.20
N SER A 208 -45.15 -8.90 36.43
CA SER A 208 -46.27 -7.97 36.64
C SER A 208 -47.65 -8.57 36.29
N ARG A 209 -47.71 -9.60 35.45
CA ARG A 209 -48.97 -10.28 35.08
C ARG A 209 -49.40 -11.34 36.10
N ALA A 210 -48.48 -11.83 36.95
CA ALA A 210 -48.76 -12.83 37.98
C ALA A 210 -49.39 -12.24 39.26
N LEU A 211 -49.47 -10.91 39.37
CA LEU A 211 -50.01 -10.20 40.54
C LEU A 211 -51.41 -9.61 40.30
N ALA A 212 -52.20 -10.13 39.37
CA ALA A 212 -53.61 -9.74 39.27
C ALA A 212 -54.38 -10.25 40.51
N PRO A 213 -54.89 -9.36 41.39
CA PRO A 213 -55.60 -9.80 42.59
C PRO A 213 -56.91 -10.50 42.21
N GLN A 214 -57.15 -11.68 42.79
CA GLN A 214 -58.46 -12.31 42.76
C GLN A 214 -59.46 -11.37 43.45
N ARG A 215 -60.42 -10.86 42.67
CA ARG A 215 -61.65 -10.28 43.22
C ARG A 215 -62.41 -11.40 43.95
N VAL A 216 -62.52 -11.28 45.26
CA VAL A 216 -63.40 -12.09 46.10
C VAL A 216 -64.66 -11.27 46.41
N GLY A 217 -65.81 -11.89 46.15
CA GLY A 217 -67.10 -11.73 46.85
C GLY A 217 -67.68 -10.34 46.97
#